data_AF-Q0U8F3-F1
#
_entry.id   AF-Q0U8F3-F1
#
_cell.length_a   1.000
_cell.length_b   1.000
_cell.length_c   1.000
_cell.angle_alpha   90.00
_cell.angle_beta   90.00
_cell.angle_gamma   90.00
#
_symmetry.space_group_name_H-M   'P 1'
#
loop_
_entity.id
_entity.type
_entity.pdbx_description
1 polymer ?
#
loop_
_entity_poly.entity_id
_entity_poly.type
_entity_poly.pdbx_seq_one_letter_code
_entity_poly.pdbx_strand_id
1 'polypeptide(L)'
;MDAGWEELERMAMAASADDAQVANQYPSPDTIERWKRLFGYSHMEAVRLIGEQRGDVTRERITDDHWALIKDEKEALGYDREAYEHSLQLPKVFKSQSATIPTTGANGEMMSLFRLGGLLESAEKVKEIAGLDKMPEVREGSNEIGMVKFCVVDMEAQKKLEEWLAQRAVLQG
;
A
#
# COMPACT_ATOMS: atom_id res chain seq x y z
N MET A 1 31.15 4.52 1.88
CA MET A 1 30.67 5.56 0.95
C MET A 1 29.88 6.57 1.76
N ASP A 2 29.74 7.81 1.28
CA ASP A 2 28.89 8.80 1.95
C ASP A 2 27.43 8.46 1.64
N ALA A 3 26.57 8.44 2.65
CA ALA A 3 25.17 8.06 2.52
C ALA A 3 24.42 8.93 1.49
N GLY A 4 24.86 10.17 1.30
CA GLY A 4 24.32 11.04 0.25
C GLY A 4 24.56 10.54 -1.18
N TRP A 5 25.72 9.92 -1.44
CA TRP A 5 26.02 9.36 -2.77
C TRP A 5 25.21 8.09 -3.04
N GLU A 6 25.09 7.21 -2.05
CA GLU A 6 24.27 5.99 -2.17
C GLU A 6 22.79 6.33 -2.44
N GLU A 7 22.26 7.36 -1.76
CA GLU A 7 20.90 7.82 -1.99
C GLU A 7 20.71 8.44 -3.39
N LEU A 8 21.67 9.23 -3.88
CA LEU A 8 21.64 9.79 -5.23
C LEU A 8 21.61 8.69 -6.29
N GLU A 9 22.45 7.66 -6.15
CA GLU A 9 22.47 6.52 -7.08
C GLU A 9 21.15 5.75 -7.05
N ARG A 10 20.58 5.51 -5.85
CA ARG A 10 19.27 4.87 -5.69
C ARG A 10 18.16 5.66 -6.39
N MET A 11 18.09 6.97 -6.17
CA MET A 11 17.10 7.84 -6.80
C MET A 11 17.27 7.90 -8.33
N ALA A 12 18.51 7.92 -8.82
CA ALA A 12 18.81 7.88 -10.25
C ALA A 12 18.33 6.56 -10.90
N MET A 13 18.53 5.41 -10.23
CA MET A 13 18.01 4.12 -10.68
C MET A 13 16.48 4.08 -10.67
N ALA A 14 15.82 4.69 -9.68
CA ALA A 14 14.37 4.79 -9.65
C ALA A 14 13.82 5.66 -10.79
N ALA A 15 14.47 6.80 -11.06
CA ALA A 15 14.07 7.75 -12.09
C ALA A 15 14.32 7.26 -13.53
N SER A 16 15.34 6.43 -13.75
CA SER A 16 15.69 5.89 -15.07
C SER A 16 14.98 4.58 -15.43
N ALA A 17 14.17 4.04 -14.51
CA ALA A 17 13.43 2.80 -14.72
C ALA A 17 12.41 2.90 -15.87
N ASP A 18 12.20 1.80 -16.60
CA ASP A 18 11.25 1.75 -17.72
C ASP A 18 9.82 2.15 -17.33
N ASP A 19 9.37 1.69 -16.16
CA ASP A 19 8.05 2.02 -15.62
C ASP A 19 7.94 3.50 -15.20
N ALA A 20 9.03 4.12 -14.74
CA ALA A 20 9.09 5.56 -14.46
C ALA A 20 8.95 6.41 -15.73
N GLN A 21 9.47 5.95 -16.88
CA GLN A 21 9.33 6.67 -18.16
C GLN A 21 7.87 6.77 -18.63
N VAL A 22 7.02 5.85 -18.16
CA VAL A 22 5.59 5.81 -18.47
C VAL A 22 4.70 6.22 -17.30
N ALA A 23 5.26 6.88 -16.27
CA ALA A 23 4.52 7.30 -15.08
C ALA A 23 3.32 8.22 -15.40
N ASN A 24 3.47 9.10 -16.39
CA ASN A 24 2.41 10.01 -16.84
C ASN A 24 1.42 9.35 -17.82
N GLN A 25 1.65 8.09 -18.20
CA GLN A 25 0.76 7.36 -19.09
C GLN A 25 -0.25 6.56 -18.31
N TYR A 26 -1.43 6.38 -18.90
CA TYR A 26 -2.45 5.53 -18.32
C TYR A 26 -1.98 4.06 -18.29
N PRO A 27 -2.07 3.35 -17.14
CA PRO A 27 -1.61 1.97 -17.05
C PRO A 27 -2.36 1.03 -18.01
N SER A 28 -1.70 -0.03 -18.46
CA SER A 28 -2.34 -1.01 -19.34
C SER A 28 -3.48 -1.74 -18.61
N PRO A 29 -4.50 -2.23 -19.33
CA PRO A 29 -5.58 -3.01 -18.72
C PRO A 29 -5.07 -4.22 -17.91
N ASP A 30 -4.05 -4.91 -18.41
CA ASP A 30 -3.47 -6.07 -17.73
C ASP A 30 -2.80 -5.71 -16.41
N THR A 31 -2.07 -4.59 -16.35
CA THR A 31 -1.47 -4.11 -15.10
C THR A 31 -2.56 -3.71 -14.10
N ILE A 32 -3.62 -3.04 -14.55
CA ILE A 32 -4.75 -2.66 -13.70
C ILE A 32 -5.43 -3.91 -13.12
N GLU A 33 -5.77 -4.89 -13.96
CA GLU A 33 -6.41 -6.12 -13.48
C GLU A 33 -5.50 -6.94 -12.55
N ARG A 34 -4.19 -6.96 -12.81
CA ARG A 34 -3.21 -7.57 -11.90
C ARG A 34 -3.28 -6.94 -10.50
N TRP A 35 -3.23 -5.62 -10.42
CA TRP A 35 -3.24 -4.89 -9.15
C TRP A 35 -4.57 -5.03 -8.41
N LYS A 36 -5.70 -4.96 -9.12
CA LYS A 36 -7.03 -5.22 -8.55
C LYS A 36 -7.09 -6.60 -7.92
N ARG A 37 -6.61 -7.64 -8.62
CA ARG A 37 -6.62 -9.02 -8.13
C ARG A 37 -5.69 -9.23 -6.93
N LEU A 38 -4.47 -8.73 -6.99
CA LEU A 38 -3.45 -8.98 -5.96
C LEU A 38 -3.74 -8.20 -4.67
N PHE A 39 -4.25 -6.98 -4.80
CA PHE A 39 -4.37 -6.05 -3.68
C PHE A 39 -5.80 -5.67 -3.32
N GLY A 40 -6.81 -6.19 -4.02
CA GLY A 40 -8.22 -5.85 -3.79
C GLY A 40 -8.58 -4.41 -4.14
N TYR A 41 -7.75 -3.73 -4.96
CA TYR A 41 -8.01 -2.34 -5.32
C TYR A 41 -9.23 -2.22 -6.24
N SER A 42 -9.94 -1.10 -6.09
CA SER A 42 -10.82 -0.62 -7.15
C SER A 42 -10.00 -0.20 -8.38
N HIS A 43 -10.67 -0.08 -9.52
CA HIS A 43 -10.05 0.42 -10.76
C HIS A 43 -9.32 1.76 -10.56
N MET A 44 -10.00 2.71 -9.90
CA MET A 44 -9.46 4.05 -9.64
C MET A 44 -8.26 4.01 -8.68
N GLU A 45 -8.30 3.15 -7.66
CA GLU A 45 -7.16 2.97 -6.76
C GLU A 45 -5.96 2.36 -7.46
N ALA A 46 -6.17 1.33 -8.29
CA ALA A 46 -5.10 0.72 -9.06
C ALA A 46 -4.42 1.74 -9.98
N VAL A 47 -5.19 2.48 -10.79
CA VAL A 47 -4.64 3.51 -11.69
C VAL A 47 -3.84 4.56 -10.92
N ARG A 48 -4.40 5.07 -9.81
CA ARG A 48 -3.75 6.09 -8.99
C ARG A 48 -2.45 5.57 -8.37
N LEU A 49 -2.49 4.40 -7.71
CA LEU A 49 -1.33 3.87 -6.98
C LEU A 49 -0.20 3.42 -7.94
N ILE A 50 -0.55 2.91 -9.13
CA ILE A 50 0.44 2.62 -10.18
C ILE A 50 1.15 3.92 -10.60
N GLY A 51 0.39 4.99 -10.87
CA GLY A 51 0.95 6.29 -11.24
C GLY A 51 1.85 6.87 -10.13
N GLU A 52 1.37 6.84 -8.88
CA GLU A 52 2.14 7.28 -7.71
C GLU A 52 3.44 6.49 -7.55
N GLN A 53 3.40 5.15 -7.67
CA GLN A 53 4.60 4.32 -7.59
C GLN A 53 5.57 4.60 -8.74
N ARG A 54 5.10 4.77 -9.97
CA ARG A 54 5.99 5.05 -11.11
C ARG A 54 6.64 6.43 -11.02
N GLY A 55 5.94 7.40 -10.45
CA GLY A 55 6.43 8.77 -10.26
C GLY A 55 7.29 8.97 -9.01
N ASP A 56 7.29 8.04 -8.04
CA ASP A 56 8.06 8.17 -6.80
C ASP A 56 9.55 7.86 -7.03
N VAL A 57 10.36 8.91 -7.25
CA VAL A 57 11.83 8.78 -7.37
C VAL A 57 12.51 8.35 -6.07
N THR A 58 11.80 8.40 -4.93
CA THR A 58 12.31 7.96 -3.63
C THR A 58 11.92 6.51 -3.31
N ARG A 59 11.23 5.83 -4.22
CA ARG A 59 10.78 4.44 -4.01
C ARG A 59 11.96 3.49 -3.90
N GLU A 60 11.82 2.52 -3.01
CA GLU A 60 12.75 1.40 -2.94
C GLU A 60 12.42 0.41 -4.05
N ARG A 61 13.43 0.09 -4.86
CA ARG A 61 13.34 -0.92 -5.92
C ARG A 61 14.20 -2.11 -5.55
N ILE A 62 13.74 -3.30 -5.90
CA ILE A 62 14.61 -4.47 -5.81
C ILE A 62 15.64 -4.41 -6.95
N THR A 63 16.83 -4.97 -6.74
CA THR A 63 17.83 -5.04 -7.81
C THR A 63 17.41 -6.02 -8.89
N ASP A 64 17.98 -5.89 -10.09
CA ASP A 64 17.71 -6.82 -11.19
C ASP A 64 18.11 -8.25 -10.82
N ASP A 65 19.23 -8.41 -10.11
CA ASP A 65 19.70 -9.70 -9.60
C ASP A 65 18.72 -10.30 -8.58
N HIS A 66 18.20 -9.49 -7.65
CA HIS A 66 17.17 -9.96 -6.71
C HIS A 66 15.94 -10.42 -7.49
N TRP A 67 15.43 -9.60 -8.42
CA TRP A 67 14.27 -9.98 -9.21
C TRP A 67 14.50 -11.28 -9.97
N ALA A 68 15.66 -11.46 -10.61
CA ALA A 68 16.00 -12.67 -11.35
C ALA A 68 15.95 -13.94 -10.48
N LEU A 69 16.31 -13.84 -9.19
CA LEU A 69 16.27 -14.97 -8.25
C LEU A 69 14.85 -15.39 -7.87
N ILE A 70 13.92 -14.44 -7.75
CA ILE A 70 12.56 -14.70 -7.26
C ILE A 70 11.50 -14.71 -8.37
N LYS A 71 11.86 -14.31 -9.58
CA LYS A 71 10.94 -14.04 -10.70
C LYS A 71 9.94 -15.17 -10.93
N ASP A 72 10.43 -16.39 -11.12
CA ASP A 72 9.57 -17.52 -11.50
C ASP A 72 8.53 -17.84 -10.42
N GLU A 73 8.93 -17.73 -9.15
CA GLU A 73 8.05 -17.94 -8.00
C GLU A 73 6.98 -16.83 -7.92
N LYS A 74 7.39 -15.56 -8.04
CA LYS A 74 6.46 -14.43 -7.95
C LYS A 74 5.51 -14.39 -9.15
N GLU A 75 5.99 -14.69 -10.36
CA GLU A 75 5.16 -14.77 -11.56
C GLU A 75 4.13 -15.91 -11.46
N ALA A 76 4.47 -17.04 -10.84
CA ALA A 76 3.52 -18.11 -10.55
C ALA A 76 2.39 -17.67 -9.59
N LEU A 77 2.68 -16.74 -8.67
CA LEU A 77 1.69 -16.08 -7.81
C LEU A 77 0.93 -14.93 -8.52
N GLY A 78 1.28 -14.64 -9.78
CA GLY A 78 0.65 -13.62 -10.61
C GLY A 78 1.21 -12.21 -10.45
N TYR A 79 2.34 -12.07 -9.76
CA TYR A 79 3.09 -10.82 -9.66
C TYR A 79 3.96 -10.60 -10.90
N ASP A 80 4.14 -9.33 -11.26
CA ASP A 80 5.31 -8.88 -11.98
C ASP A 80 6.21 -8.10 -11.00
N ARG A 81 7.37 -7.62 -11.47
CA ARG A 81 8.29 -6.85 -10.64
C ARG A 81 7.61 -5.63 -10.01
N GLU A 82 6.85 -4.88 -10.80
CA GLU A 82 6.17 -3.66 -10.35
C GLU A 82 5.17 -3.95 -9.21
N ALA A 83 4.31 -4.95 -9.38
CA ALA A 83 3.37 -5.36 -8.34
C ALA A 83 4.10 -5.93 -7.11
N TYR A 84 5.21 -6.63 -7.32
CA TYR A 84 5.98 -7.17 -6.18
C TYR A 84 6.61 -6.04 -5.37
N GLU A 85 7.26 -5.07 -6.02
CA GLU A 85 7.78 -3.86 -5.36
C GLU A 85 6.68 -3.10 -4.63
N HIS A 86 5.47 -3.00 -5.21
CA HIS A 86 4.30 -2.40 -4.53
C HIS A 86 3.94 -3.15 -3.24
N SER A 87 3.99 -4.48 -3.27
CA SER A 87 3.66 -5.31 -2.11
C SER A 87 4.57 -5.04 -0.92
N LEU A 88 5.84 -4.73 -1.17
CA LEU A 88 6.81 -4.35 -0.13
C LEU A 88 6.49 -2.98 0.49
N GLN A 89 5.80 -2.11 -0.25
CA GLN A 89 5.44 -0.76 0.17
C GLN A 89 4.05 -0.68 0.82
N LEU A 90 3.32 -1.78 0.96
CA LEU A 90 1.98 -1.79 1.56
C LEU A 90 1.91 -1.11 2.93
N PRO A 91 2.88 -1.27 3.86
CA PRO A 91 2.89 -0.52 5.12
C PRO A 91 3.01 1.00 4.92
N LYS A 92 3.82 1.46 3.95
CA LYS A 92 3.97 2.88 3.60
C LYS A 92 2.67 3.44 3.01
N VAL A 93 2.05 2.68 2.10
CA VAL A 93 0.76 3.04 1.48
C VAL A 93 -0.36 3.12 2.52
N PHE A 94 -0.39 2.19 3.48
CA PHE A 94 -1.34 2.22 4.57
C PHE A 94 -1.16 3.46 5.45
N LYS A 95 0.09 3.77 5.82
CA LYS A 95 0.41 4.98 6.59
C LYS A 95 0.04 6.27 5.88
N SER A 96 0.27 6.38 4.58
CA SER A 96 -0.10 7.58 3.81
C SER A 96 -1.62 7.79 3.69
N GLN A 97 -2.40 6.72 3.90
CA GLN A 97 -3.87 6.74 3.88
C GLN A 97 -4.47 6.74 5.29
N SER A 98 -3.65 6.95 6.31
CA SER A 98 -4.04 6.95 7.72
C SER A 98 -3.82 8.33 8.32
N ALA A 99 -4.66 8.69 9.29
CA ALA A 99 -4.53 9.88 10.12
C ALA A 99 -4.76 9.53 11.58
N THR A 100 -3.94 10.07 12.46
CA THR A 100 -4.17 9.96 13.91
C THR A 100 -5.04 11.11 14.37
N ILE A 101 -6.14 10.78 15.05
CA ILE A 101 -7.10 11.75 15.58
C ILE A 101 -7.21 11.60 17.10
N PRO A 102 -7.32 12.71 17.85
CA PRO A 102 -7.60 12.63 19.28
C PRO A 102 -9.04 12.18 19.51
N THR A 103 -9.26 11.33 20.52
CA THR A 103 -10.61 11.02 21.00
C THR A 103 -11.21 12.22 21.73
N THR A 104 -12.52 12.36 21.64
CA THR A 104 -13.29 13.42 22.31
C THR A 104 -13.51 13.14 23.82
N GLY A 105 -12.93 12.05 24.35
CA GLY A 105 -13.06 11.63 25.74
C GLY A 105 -12.01 12.22 26.68
N ALA A 106 -12.24 12.11 28.00
CA ALA A 106 -11.41 12.70 29.05
C ALA A 106 -9.95 12.20 29.11
N ASN A 107 -9.62 11.12 28.37
CA ASN A 107 -8.35 10.41 28.47
C ASN A 107 -7.32 10.85 27.41
N GLY A 108 -7.73 11.62 26.39
CA GLY A 108 -6.84 12.02 25.30
C GLY A 108 -6.26 10.85 24.49
N GLU A 109 -6.93 9.69 24.50
CA GLU A 109 -6.51 8.52 23.74
C GLU A 109 -6.50 8.86 22.24
N MET A 110 -5.52 8.32 21.51
CA MET A 110 -5.35 8.54 20.08
C MET A 110 -5.97 7.38 19.31
N MET A 111 -6.76 7.69 18.29
CA MET A 111 -7.30 6.70 17.37
C MET A 111 -6.68 6.89 15.99
N SER A 112 -6.59 5.79 15.27
CA SER A 112 -6.23 5.78 13.86
C SER A 112 -7.48 5.75 13.01
N LEU A 113 -7.54 6.66 12.04
CA LEU A 113 -8.55 6.72 11.00
C LEU A 113 -7.86 6.42 9.67
N PHE A 114 -8.28 5.38 8.97
CA PHE A 114 -7.72 5.06 7.65
C PHE A 114 -8.82 4.72 6.65
N ARG A 115 -8.54 4.94 5.37
CA ARG A 115 -9.49 4.65 4.30
C ARG A 115 -9.68 3.13 4.14
N LEU A 116 -10.92 2.68 4.08
CA LEU A 116 -11.24 1.31 3.66
C LEU A 116 -11.05 1.17 2.15
N GLY A 117 -10.40 0.09 1.75
CA GLY A 117 -10.05 -0.19 0.36
C GLY A 117 -8.92 -1.20 0.27
N GLY A 118 -8.71 -1.74 -0.94
CA GLY A 118 -7.65 -2.73 -1.15
C GLY A 118 -7.78 -3.95 -0.24
N LEU A 119 -6.68 -4.32 0.40
CA LEU A 119 -6.62 -5.47 1.30
C LEU A 119 -7.45 -5.30 2.59
N LEU A 120 -7.83 -4.06 2.91
CA LEU A 120 -8.65 -3.68 4.05
C LEU A 120 -9.99 -3.09 3.56
N GLU A 121 -10.64 -3.79 2.64
CA GLU A 121 -11.88 -3.34 1.98
C GLU A 121 -13.11 -3.22 2.89
N SER A 122 -13.10 -3.88 4.06
CA SER A 122 -14.27 -3.93 4.95
C SER A 122 -13.91 -3.95 6.44
N ALA A 123 -14.86 -3.54 7.27
CA ALA A 123 -14.73 -3.56 8.73
C ALA A 123 -14.57 -4.99 9.27
N GLU A 124 -15.22 -5.96 8.62
CA GLU A 124 -15.11 -7.38 8.94
C GLU A 124 -13.66 -7.86 8.80
N LYS A 125 -13.00 -7.47 7.71
CA LYS A 125 -11.61 -7.83 7.45
C LYS A 125 -10.65 -7.17 8.43
N VAL A 126 -10.90 -5.90 8.75
CA VAL A 126 -10.15 -5.18 9.79
C VAL A 126 -10.31 -5.86 11.14
N LYS A 127 -11.54 -6.24 11.51
CA LYS A 127 -11.84 -6.96 12.76
C LYS A 127 -11.06 -8.28 12.84
N GLU A 128 -11.09 -9.07 11.77
CA GLU A 128 -10.40 -10.35 11.69
C GLU A 128 -8.88 -10.19 11.86
N ILE A 129 -8.27 -9.28 11.10
CA ILE A 129 -6.81 -9.09 11.11
C ILE A 129 -6.34 -8.50 12.44
N ALA A 130 -7.03 -7.50 12.97
CA ALA A 130 -6.66 -6.85 14.24
C ALA A 130 -7.10 -7.64 15.48
N GLY A 131 -7.85 -8.73 15.32
CA GLY A 131 -8.35 -9.56 16.42
C GLY A 131 -9.29 -8.79 17.35
N LEU A 132 -10.15 -7.93 16.79
CA LEU A 132 -11.07 -7.11 17.58
C LEU A 132 -12.28 -7.92 18.04
N ASP A 133 -12.69 -7.76 19.29
CA ASP A 133 -13.91 -8.41 19.82
C ASP A 133 -15.17 -7.87 19.15
N LYS A 134 -15.20 -6.55 18.95
CA LYS A 134 -16.33 -5.80 18.37
C LYS A 134 -15.99 -5.33 16.95
N MET A 135 -17.03 -5.08 16.16
CA MET A 135 -16.85 -4.47 14.84
C MET A 135 -16.26 -3.06 15.01
N PRO A 136 -15.20 -2.69 14.28
CA PRO A 136 -14.67 -1.34 14.34
C PRO A 136 -15.67 -0.33 13.75
N GLU A 137 -15.59 0.91 14.21
CA GLU A 137 -16.46 1.98 13.74
C GLU A 137 -16.08 2.34 12.29
N VAL A 138 -17.09 2.47 11.42
CA VAL A 138 -16.92 2.97 10.06
C VAL A 138 -17.58 4.32 9.94
N ARG A 139 -16.82 5.30 9.45
CA ARG A 139 -17.30 6.65 9.13
C ARG A 139 -17.27 6.87 7.63
N GLU A 140 -18.20 7.69 7.15
CA GLU A 140 -18.25 8.08 5.75
C GLU A 140 -17.82 9.54 5.61
N GLY A 141 -16.95 9.80 4.65
CA GLY A 141 -16.57 11.15 4.22
C GLY A 141 -17.02 11.36 2.79
N SER A 142 -17.60 12.52 2.48
CA SER A 142 -18.00 12.89 1.12
C SER A 142 -17.09 13.98 0.57
N ASN A 143 -16.71 13.87 -0.70
CA ASN A 143 -16.14 14.95 -1.49
C ASN A 143 -16.94 15.12 -2.79
N GLU A 144 -16.47 16.01 -3.68
CA GLU A 144 -17.11 16.29 -4.97
C GLU A 144 -17.20 15.06 -5.90
N ILE A 145 -16.39 14.04 -5.64
CA ILE A 145 -16.26 12.83 -6.48
C ILE A 145 -17.12 11.68 -5.91
N GLY A 146 -17.49 11.72 -4.63
CA GLY A 146 -18.39 10.75 -4.02
C GLY A 146 -18.13 10.51 -2.53
N MET A 147 -18.65 9.39 -2.04
CA MET A 147 -18.47 8.94 -0.66
C MET A 147 -17.31 7.96 -0.53
N VAL A 148 -16.53 8.12 0.54
CA VAL A 148 -15.39 7.27 0.90
C VAL A 148 -15.61 6.80 2.33
N LYS A 149 -15.33 5.52 2.58
CA LYS A 149 -15.48 4.91 3.91
C LYS A 149 -14.13 4.85 4.61
N PHE A 150 -14.15 5.13 5.91
CA PHE A 150 -12.98 5.12 6.78
C PHE A 150 -13.25 4.25 7.99
N CYS A 151 -12.25 3.48 8.40
CA CYS A 151 -12.29 2.68 9.61
C CYS A 151 -11.59 3.41 10.75
N VAL A 152 -12.18 3.36 11.94
CA VAL A 152 -11.59 3.90 13.17
C VAL A 152 -11.14 2.75 14.05
N VAL A 153 -9.87 2.75 14.43
CA VAL A 153 -9.28 1.74 15.32
C VAL A 153 -8.35 2.39 16.33
N ASP A 154 -8.05 1.72 17.43
CA ASP A 154 -7.01 2.18 18.35
C ASP A 154 -5.59 1.94 17.79
N MET A 155 -4.57 2.43 18.48
CA MET A 155 -3.19 2.30 18.06
C MET A 155 -2.66 0.85 18.11
N GLU A 156 -3.21 -0.02 18.97
CA GLU A 156 -2.81 -1.43 19.04
C GLU A 156 -3.30 -2.19 17.79
N ALA A 157 -4.57 -1.98 17.45
CA ALA A 157 -5.19 -2.51 16.25
C ALA A 157 -4.49 -1.99 14.98
N GLN A 158 -4.16 -0.69 14.93
CA GLN A 158 -3.34 -0.14 13.83
C GLN A 158 -2.02 -0.90 13.68
N LYS A 159 -1.31 -1.15 14.79
CA LYS A 159 -0.03 -1.86 14.76
C LYS A 159 -0.18 -3.28 14.21
N LYS A 160 -1.23 -4.01 14.60
CA LYS A 160 -1.53 -5.36 14.07
C LYS A 160 -1.80 -5.34 12.57
N LEU A 161 -2.51 -4.32 12.07
CA LEU A 161 -2.75 -4.14 10.63
C LEU A 161 -1.44 -3.86 9.88
N GLU A 162 -0.56 -3.00 10.41
CA GLU A 162 0.75 -2.73 9.83
C GLU A 162 1.63 -3.99 9.78
N GLU A 163 1.65 -4.76 10.87
CA GLU A 163 2.38 -6.03 10.95
C GLU A 163 1.84 -7.06 9.95
N TRP A 164 0.52 -7.17 9.80
CA TRP A 164 -0.09 -8.07 8.83
C TRP A 164 0.21 -7.67 7.37
N LEU A 165 0.19 -6.38 7.06
CA LEU A 165 0.57 -5.87 5.74
C LEU A 165 2.05 -6.13 5.44
N ALA A 166 2.93 -5.95 6.43
CA ALA A 166 4.35 -6.28 6.30
C ALA A 166 4.58 -7.78 6.14
N GLN A 167 3.81 -8.64 6.83
CA GLN A 167 3.89 -10.08 6.65
C GLN A 167 3.44 -10.52 5.26
N ARG A 168 2.47 -9.84 4.63
CA ARG A 168 2.11 -10.11 3.23
C ARG A 168 3.24 -9.80 2.23
N ALA A 169 4.13 -8.88 2.57
CA ALA A 169 5.34 -8.61 1.80
C ALA A 169 6.39 -9.74 1.94
N VAL A 170 6.38 -10.48 3.05
CA VAL A 170 7.40 -11.49 3.39
C VAL A 170 6.93 -12.93 3.17
N LEU A 171 5.69 -13.28 3.51
CA LEU A 171 5.15 -14.66 3.50
C LEU A 171 4.79 -15.20 2.11
N GLN A 172 5.09 -14.46 1.05
CA GLN A 172 4.95 -14.93 -0.32
C GLN A 172 6.29 -15.27 -0.97
N GLY A 173 7.40 -15.25 -0.21
CA GLY A 173 8.72 -15.73 -0.61
C GLY A 173 9.22 -16.89 0.23
#